data_AF-A0A3S3QVL6-F1
#
_entry.id   AF-A0A3S3QVL6-F1
#
_cell.length_a   1.000
_cell.length_b   1.000
_cell.length_c   1.000
_cell.angle_alpha   90.00
_cell.angle_beta   90.00
_cell.angle_gamma   90.00
#
_symmetry.space_group_name_H-M   'P 1'
#
loop_
_entity.id
_entity.type
_entity.pdbx_description
1 polymer ?
#
loop_
_entity_poly.entity_id
_entity_poly.type
_entity_poly.pdbx_seq_one_letter_code
_entity_poly.pdbx_strand_id
1 'polypeptide(L)'
;VILILYGALTNTSIGGLLLAGILPSLFVAAVMMVTTWIVARRHNFPRLETKFDAREVGRDTLLALPALAMPLIVLVTIVGGFATATEASAIAVVYSFLIGTLVYRELSLNDLYPAVVGAVTTTGVIMMI
;
A
#
# COMPACT_ATOMS: atom_id res chain seq x y z
N VAL A 1 5.88 -0.59 -9.94
CA VAL A 1 6.92 -1.05 -10.91
C VAL A 1 7.20 -0.01 -11.98
N ILE A 2 6.20 0.53 -12.68
CA ILE A 2 6.39 1.55 -13.75
C ILE A 2 7.22 2.75 -13.27
N LEU A 3 6.96 3.27 -12.07
CA LEU A 3 7.75 4.37 -11.49
C LEU A 3 9.22 3.99 -11.26
N ILE A 4 9.52 2.74 -10.91
CA ILE A 4 10.90 2.27 -10.69
C ILE A 4 11.62 2.11 -12.03
N LEU A 5 10.95 1.53 -13.03
CA LEU A 5 11.46 1.41 -14.41
C LEU A 5 11.72 2.79 -15.02
N TYR A 6 10.78 3.73 -14.86
CA TYR A 6 10.96 5.11 -15.26
C TYR A 6 12.15 5.76 -14.55
N GLY A 7 12.26 5.60 -13.23
CA GLY A 7 13.40 6.07 -12.44
C GLY A 7 14.74 5.53 -12.96
N ALA A 8 14.80 4.23 -13.25
CA ALA A 8 15.99 3.58 -13.79
C ALA A 8 16.35 4.07 -15.21
N LEU A 9 15.35 4.23 -16.10
CA LEU A 9 15.56 4.68 -17.48
C LEU A 9 15.93 6.16 -17.57
N THR A 10 15.35 6.99 -16.71
CA THR A 10 15.53 8.45 -16.74
C THR A 10 16.56 8.97 -15.73
N ASN A 11 17.20 8.07 -14.97
CA ASN A 11 18.09 8.42 -13.84
C ASN A 11 17.41 9.36 -12.81
N THR A 12 16.08 9.35 -12.72
CA THR A 12 15.36 10.12 -11.71
C THR A 12 15.34 9.38 -10.37
N SER A 13 15.41 10.13 -9.28
CA SER A 13 15.41 9.55 -7.93
C SER A 13 14.12 8.80 -7.65
N ILE A 14 14.25 7.50 -7.33
CA ILE A 14 13.13 6.61 -7.00
C ILE A 14 12.39 7.13 -5.75
N GLY A 15 13.12 7.64 -4.75
CA GLY A 15 12.52 8.27 -3.57
C GLY A 15 11.70 9.51 -3.92
N GLY A 16 12.18 10.31 -4.87
CA GLY A 16 11.45 11.47 -5.39
C GLY A 16 10.16 11.08 -6.12
N LEU A 17 10.19 10.01 -6.91
CA LEU A 17 9.00 9.48 -7.60
C LEU A 17 7.96 8.92 -6.62
N LEU A 18 8.41 8.27 -5.54
CA LEU A 18 7.52 7.81 -4.46
C LEU A 18 6.84 8.99 -3.76
N LEU A 19 7.59 10.05 -3.44
CA LEU A 19 7.02 11.27 -2.85
C LEU A 19 6.06 11.99 -3.80
N ALA A 20 6.38 12.04 -5.09
CA ALA A 20 5.50 12.61 -6.11
C ALA A 20 4.17 11.87 -6.22
N GLY A 21 4.13 10.58 -5.89
CA GLY A 21 2.91 9.77 -5.83
C GLY A 21 1.92 10.16 -4.72
N ILE A 22 2.36 10.91 -3.70
CA ILE A 22 1.50 11.32 -2.58
C ILE A 22 0.39 12.25 -3.05
N LEU A 23 0.72 13.26 -3.85
CA LEU A 23 -0.24 14.27 -4.31
C LEU A 23 -1.41 13.67 -5.13
N PRO A 24 -1.18 12.86 -6.19
CA PRO A 24 -2.28 12.24 -6.93
C PRO A 24 -3.05 11.23 -6.07
N SER A 25 -2.41 10.54 -5.13
CA SER A 25 -3.09 9.61 -4.22
C SER A 25 -4.06 10.35 -3.27
N LEU A 26 -3.63 11.49 -2.72
CA LEU A 26 -4.47 12.32 -1.86
C LEU A 26 -5.66 12.89 -2.64
N PHE A 27 -5.44 13.28 -3.89
CA PHE A 27 -6.51 13.73 -4.78
C PHE A 27 -7.54 12.62 -5.02
N VAL A 28 -7.11 11.42 -5.39
CA VAL A 28 -8.01 10.27 -5.60
C VAL A 28 -8.75 9.91 -4.30
N ALA A 29 -8.08 9.93 -3.16
CA ALA A 29 -8.70 9.69 -1.86
C ALA A 29 -9.80 10.72 -1.56
N ALA A 30 -9.55 12.01 -1.80
CA ALA A 30 -10.55 13.06 -1.63
C ALA A 30 -11.75 12.87 -2.57
N VAL A 31 -11.51 12.54 -3.84
CA VAL A 31 -12.58 12.24 -4.80
C VAL A 31 -13.40 11.03 -4.35
N MET A 32 -12.75 9.98 -3.86
CA MET A 32 -13.41 8.79 -3.30
C MET A 32 -14.25 9.11 -2.06
N MET A 33 -13.74 9.94 -1.14
CA MET A 33 -14.51 10.38 0.04
C MET A 33 -15.76 11.16 -0.37
N VAL A 34 -15.62 12.12 -1.29
CA VAL A 34 -16.74 12.95 -1.77
C VAL A 34 -17.78 12.11 -2.50
N THR A 35 -17.36 11.24 -3.42
CA THR A 35 -18.27 10.37 -4.18
C THR A 35 -19.02 9.41 -3.26
N THR A 36 -18.32 8.77 -2.31
CA THR A 36 -18.95 7.90 -1.32
C THR A 36 -19.96 8.65 -0.47
N TRP A 37 -19.65 9.89 -0.04
CA TRP A 37 -20.59 10.72 0.71
C TRP A 37 -21.85 11.09 -0.09
N ILE A 38 -21.69 11.48 -1.36
CA ILE A 38 -22.82 11.80 -2.25
C ILE A 38 -23.71 10.56 -2.43
N VAL A 39 -23.12 9.41 -2.76
CA VAL A 39 -23.84 8.15 -3.00
C VAL A 39 -24.56 7.71 -1.73
N ALA A 40 -23.89 7.74 -0.58
CA ALA A 40 -24.50 7.36 0.70
C ALA A 40 -25.69 8.25 1.07
N ARG A 41 -25.59 9.56 0.79
CA ARG A 41 -26.68 10.50 1.02
C ARG A 41 -27.83 10.33 0.02
N ARG A 42 -27.53 9.99 -1.24
CA ARG A 42 -28.56 9.74 -2.27
C ARG A 42 -29.33 8.44 -2.07
N HIS A 43 -28.65 7.38 -1.64
CA HIS A 43 -29.26 6.06 -1.44
C HIS A 43 -29.74 5.79 -0.01
N ASN A 44 -29.64 6.78 0.90
CA ASN A 44 -30.02 6.66 2.31
C ASN A 44 -29.46 5.37 2.96
N PHE A 45 -28.15 5.12 2.78
CA PHE A 45 -27.53 3.96 3.43
C PHE A 45 -27.70 4.01 4.95
N PRO A 46 -27.87 2.84 5.61
CA PRO A 46 -27.99 2.78 7.06
C PRO A 46 -26.78 3.43 7.70
N ARG A 47 -27.03 4.44 8.54
CA ARG A 47 -25.99 5.08 9.34
C ARG A 47 -25.70 4.17 10.53
N LEU A 48 -24.43 3.96 10.87
CA LEU A 48 -24.08 3.28 12.11
C LEU A 48 -24.77 4.02 13.27
N GLU A 49 -25.63 3.31 14.02
CA GLU A 49 -26.28 3.82 15.23
C GLU A 49 -25.31 3.83 16.43
N THR A 50 -24.15 3.20 16.28
CA THR A 50 -23.10 3.16 17.29
C THR A 50 -22.52 4.57 17.51
N LYS A 51 -22.64 5.08 18.74
CA LYS A 51 -22.01 6.35 19.14
C LYS A 51 -20.50 6.27 18.92
N PHE A 52 -19.92 7.35 18.42
CA PHE A 52 -18.47 7.49 18.26
C PHE A 52 -17.75 7.13 19.56
N ASP A 53 -16.96 6.05 19.54
CA ASP A 53 -16.12 5.63 20.65
C ASP A 53 -14.65 5.93 20.35
N ALA A 54 -14.10 6.93 21.03
CA ALA A 54 -12.69 7.31 20.89
C ALA A 54 -11.73 6.16 21.24
N ARG A 55 -12.17 5.21 22.08
CA ARG A 55 -11.38 4.03 22.45
C ARG A 55 -11.31 3.02 21.30
N GLU A 56 -12.39 2.87 20.55
CA GLU A 56 -12.42 2.03 19.35
C GLU A 56 -11.50 2.60 18.27
N VAL A 57 -11.57 3.92 18.03
CA VAL A 57 -10.66 4.62 17.10
C VAL A 57 -9.19 4.42 17.50
N GLY A 58 -8.87 4.53 18.78
CA GLY A 58 -7.52 4.31 19.29
C GLY A 58 -7.03 2.88 19.05
N ARG A 59 -7.89 1.88 19.32
CA ARG A 59 -7.58 0.46 19.08
C ARG A 59 -7.35 0.20 17.59
N ASP A 60 -8.22 0.69 16.73
CA ASP A 60 -8.15 0.44 15.29
C ASP A 60 -6.94 1.15 14.67
N THR A 61 -6.59 2.33 15.17
CA THR A 61 -5.35 3.02 14.79
C THR A 61 -4.13 2.18 15.13
N LEU A 62 -4.07 1.59 16.34
CA LEU A 62 -2.97 0.70 16.75
C LEU A 62 -2.89 -0.55 15.90
N LEU A 63 -4.04 -1.14 15.51
CA LEU A 63 -4.10 -2.29 14.61
C LEU A 63 -3.63 -1.94 13.18
N ALA A 64 -3.77 -0.68 12.75
CA ALA A 64 -3.32 -0.22 11.43
C ALA A 64 -1.83 0.18 11.39
N LEU A 65 -1.18 0.41 12.54
CA LEU A 65 0.23 0.84 12.59
C LEU A 65 1.19 -0.09 11.83
N PRO A 66 1.09 -1.44 11.92
CA PRO A 66 1.99 -2.32 11.19
C PRO A 66 1.84 -2.17 9.67
N ALA A 67 0.62 -2.02 9.14
CA ALA A 67 0.42 -1.74 7.72
C ALA A 67 1.01 -0.39 7.31
N LEU A 68 0.85 0.66 8.15
CA LEU A 68 1.41 1.99 7.91
C LEU A 68 2.93 2.06 7.99
N ALA A 69 3.58 1.10 8.66
CA ALA A 69 5.03 1.02 8.71
C ALA A 69 5.65 0.62 7.36
N MET A 70 4.91 -0.07 6.47
CA MET A 70 5.46 -0.56 5.20
C MET A 70 6.01 0.57 4.29
N PRO A 71 5.25 1.66 4.00
CA PRO A 71 5.81 2.80 3.26
C PRO A 71 7.03 3.43 3.93
N LEU A 72 7.05 3.51 5.26
CA LEU A 72 8.18 4.05 6.01
C LEU A 72 9.42 3.16 5.89
N ILE A 73 9.26 1.84 5.98
CA ILE A 73 10.35 0.87 5.78
C ILE A 73 10.96 1.08 4.39
N VAL A 74 10.14 1.13 3.35
CA VAL A 74 10.62 1.33 1.97
C VAL A 74 11.34 2.68 1.82
N LEU A 75 10.77 3.77 2.35
CA LEU A 75 11.40 5.09 2.29
C LEU A 75 12.72 5.15 3.05
N VAL A 76 12.76 4.65 4.28
CA VAL A 76 13.97 4.67 5.11
C VAL A 76 15.06 3.82 4.48
N THR A 77 14.72 2.63 3.96
CA THR A 77 15.71 1.76 3.33
C THR A 77 16.30 2.37 2.06
N ILE A 78 15.48 3.00 1.20
CA ILE A 78 15.93 3.59 -0.07
C ILE A 78 16.61 4.94 0.15
N VAL A 79 15.94 5.88 0.83
CA VAL A 79 16.43 7.26 1.02
C VAL A 79 17.58 7.31 2.03
N GLY A 80 17.55 6.45 3.05
CA GLY A 80 18.64 6.30 4.00
C GLY A 80 19.88 5.62 3.42
N GLY A 81 19.83 5.14 2.17
CA GLY A 81 20.98 4.50 1.51
C GLY A 81 21.33 3.12 2.05
N PHE A 82 20.45 2.50 2.84
CA PHE A 82 20.69 1.16 3.40
C PHE A 82 20.57 0.06 2.35
N ALA A 83 19.66 0.23 1.38
CA ALA A 83 19.48 -0.72 0.29
C ALA A 83 18.95 -0.05 -0.97
N THR A 84 19.18 -0.70 -2.10
CA THR A 84 18.64 -0.31 -3.41
C THR A 84 17.14 -0.61 -3.50
N ALA A 85 16.47 -0.10 -4.54
CA ALA A 85 15.03 -0.32 -4.73
C ALA A 85 14.65 -1.81 -4.87
N THR A 86 15.54 -2.64 -5.43
CA THR A 86 15.33 -4.09 -5.55
C THR A 86 15.43 -4.79 -4.20
N GLU A 87 16.42 -4.43 -3.37
CA GLU A 87 16.58 -5.00 -2.03
C GLU A 87 15.48 -4.54 -1.08
N ALA A 88 15.10 -3.25 -1.15
CA ALA A 88 13.99 -2.69 -0.39
C ALA A 88 12.66 -3.39 -0.74
N SER A 89 12.46 -3.76 -2.00
CA SER A 89 11.28 -4.53 -2.42
C SER A 89 11.26 -5.94 -1.83
N ALA A 90 12.41 -6.62 -1.78
CA ALA A 90 12.52 -7.93 -1.13
C ALA A 90 12.19 -7.86 0.38
N ILE A 91 12.72 -6.85 1.07
CA ILE A 91 12.41 -6.59 2.48
C ILE A 91 10.90 -6.32 2.67
N ALA A 92 10.31 -5.50 1.81
CA ALA A 92 8.89 -5.18 1.86
C ALA A 92 7.99 -6.41 1.66
N VAL A 93 8.37 -7.33 0.78
CA VAL A 93 7.64 -8.61 0.56
C VAL A 93 7.73 -9.51 1.78
N VAL A 94 8.91 -9.68 2.37
CA VAL A 94 9.07 -10.47 3.60
C VAL A 94 8.28 -9.85 4.74
N TYR A 95 8.34 -8.53 4.88
CA TYR A 95 7.59 -7.79 5.90
C TYR A 95 6.08 -7.93 5.73
N SER A 96 5.55 -7.72 4.53
CA SER A 96 4.11 -7.82 4.27
C SER A 96 3.60 -9.25 4.49
N PHE A 97 4.39 -10.27 4.14
CA PHE A 97 4.07 -11.65 4.43
C PHE A 97 4.02 -11.92 5.94
N LEU A 98 5.02 -11.47 6.70
CA LEU A 98 5.04 -11.65 8.16
C LEU A 98 3.89 -10.93 8.86
N ILE A 99 3.58 -9.69 8.47
CA ILE A 99 2.47 -8.93 9.05
C ILE A 99 1.12 -9.55 8.66
N GLY A 100 0.94 -9.94 7.39
CA GLY A 100 -0.29 -10.58 6.92
C GLY A 100 -0.55 -11.93 7.59
N THR A 101 0.51 -12.71 7.89
CA THR A 101 0.39 -14.02 8.54
C THR A 101 0.31 -13.93 10.07
N LEU A 102 1.14 -13.12 10.73
CA LEU A 102 1.26 -13.10 12.18
C LEU A 102 0.33 -12.10 12.88
N VAL A 103 0.15 -10.91 12.28
CA VAL A 103 -0.63 -9.82 12.90
C VAL A 103 -2.08 -9.89 12.44
N TYR A 104 -2.32 -9.82 11.13
CA TYR A 104 -3.69 -9.86 10.59
C TYR A 104 -4.24 -11.28 10.50
N ARG A 105 -3.37 -12.29 10.34
CA ARG A 105 -3.75 -13.70 10.18
C ARG A 105 -4.73 -13.93 9.02
N GLU A 106 -4.62 -13.09 8.01
CA GLU A 106 -5.46 -13.13 6.80
C GLU A 106 -4.74 -13.83 5.64
N LEU A 107 -3.40 -13.95 5.70
CA LEU A 107 -2.60 -14.67 4.71
C LEU A 107 -2.24 -16.07 5.20
N SER A 108 -2.37 -17.05 4.31
CA SER A 108 -1.88 -18.42 4.48
C SER A 108 -0.75 -18.73 3.50
N LEU A 109 0.00 -19.81 3.74
CA LEU A 109 1.03 -20.29 2.80
C LEU A 109 0.45 -20.67 1.43
N ASN A 110 -0.82 -21.05 1.38
CA ASN A 110 -1.49 -21.38 0.12
C ASN A 110 -1.75 -20.15 -0.74
N ASP A 111 -1.83 -18.96 -0.14
CA ASP A 111 -2.01 -17.69 -0.85
C ASP A 111 -0.72 -17.21 -1.53
N LEU A 112 0.43 -17.82 -1.18
CA LEU A 112 1.72 -17.47 -1.76
C LEU A 112 1.80 -17.84 -3.25
N TYR A 113 1.29 -19.01 -3.63
CA TYR A 113 1.29 -19.46 -5.03
C TYR A 113 0.51 -18.52 -5.96
N PRO A 114 -0.77 -18.20 -5.71
CA PRO A 114 -1.51 -17.27 -6.57
C PRO A 114 -0.89 -15.86 -6.56
N ALA A 115 -0.33 -15.40 -5.44
CA ALA A 115 0.36 -14.11 -5.37
C ALA A 115 1.60 -14.07 -6.28
N VAL A 116 2.44 -15.12 -6.26
CA VAL A 116 3.62 -15.24 -7.11
C VAL A 116 3.23 -15.33 -8.59
N VAL A 117 2.22 -16.13 -8.94
CA VAL A 117 1.73 -16.24 -10.33
C VAL A 117 1.23 -14.88 -10.83
N GLY A 118 0.47 -14.15 -10.02
CA GLY A 118 0.01 -12.80 -10.35
C GLY A 118 1.17 -11.82 -10.56
N ALA A 119 2.20 -11.87 -9.71
CA ALA A 119 3.40 -11.04 -9.81
C ALA A 119 4.21 -11.35 -11.08
N VAL A 120 4.41 -12.63 -11.40
CA VAL A 120 5.12 -13.07 -12.62
C VAL A 120 4.33 -12.66 -13.87
N THR A 121 3.01 -12.86 -13.88
CA THR A 121 2.14 -12.49 -15.00
C THR A 121 2.20 -10.99 -15.26
N THR A 122 2.11 -10.17 -14.21
CA THR A 122 2.20 -8.71 -14.32
C THR A 122 3.55 -8.27 -14.88
N THR A 123 4.65 -8.86 -14.37
CA THR A 123 6.00 -8.61 -14.88
C THR A 123 6.14 -9.03 -16.34
N GLY A 124 5.58 -10.18 -16.72
CA GLY A 124 5.60 -10.69 -18.09
C GLY A 124 4.86 -9.81 -19.09
N VAL A 125 3.68 -9.30 -18.72
CA VAL A 125 2.92 -8.34 -19.56
C VAL A 125 3.73 -7.07 -19.78
N ILE A 126 4.43 -6.57 -18.76
CA ILE A 126 5.25 -5.35 -18.88
C ILE A 126 6.43 -5.58 -19.83
N MET A 127 7.12 -6.72 -19.75
CA MET A 127 8.27 -7.03 -20.62
C MET A 127 7.89 -7.25 -22.09
N MET A 128 6.62 -7.53 -22.38
CA MET A 128 6.12 -7.73 -23.73
C MET A 128 5.86 -6.41 -24.47
N ILE A 129 5.67 -5.32 -23.73
CA ILE A 129 5.51 -3.95 -24.22
C ILE A 129 6.89 -3.32 -24.42
#